data_AF-A0A803Y7E8-F1
#
_entry.id   AF-A0A803Y7E8-F1
#
_cell.length_a   1.000
_cell.length_b   1.000
_cell.length_c   1.000
_cell.angle_alpha   90.00
_cell.angle_beta   90.00
_cell.angle_gamma   90.00
#
_symmetry.space_group_name_H-M   'P 1'
#
loop_
_entity.id
_entity.type
_entity.pdbx_description
1 polymer ?
#
loop_
_entity_poly.entity_id
_entity_poly.type
_entity_poly.pdbx_seq_one_letter_code
_entity_poly.pdbx_strand_id
1 'polypeptide(L)'
;FNLLSDGPRALTLDDYLNGNFQYKTYFPYWVSGNEYLHQNPEDDIILFNVDMNYLTTIMTNSTMKQVNASNYVMSSDKYFIALESNYSKLWRYSYTASYHIYDLIYG
;
A
#
# COMPACT_ATOMS: atom_id res chain seq x y z
N PHE A 1 0.72 23.18 46.59
CA PHE A 1 1.75 22.32 45.98
C PHE A 1 1.41 22.13 44.51
N ASN A 2 1.88 23.01 43.64
CA ASN A 2 1.80 22.84 42.19
C ASN A 2 3.22 22.92 41.66
N LEU A 3 3.83 21.78 41.43
CA LEU A 3 5.04 21.66 40.63
C LEU A 3 4.59 21.10 39.29
N LEU A 4 4.62 21.97 38.28
CA LEU A 4 4.54 21.59 36.87
C LEU A 4 5.58 20.49 36.64
N SER A 5 5.15 19.27 36.32
CA SER A 5 6.05 18.22 35.87
C SER A 5 6.46 18.56 34.43
N ASP A 6 7.38 19.51 34.28
CA ASP A 6 7.92 19.90 32.98
C ASP A 6 9.07 18.95 32.60
N GLY A 7 8.74 17.66 32.52
CA GLY A 7 9.62 16.59 32.08
C GLY A 7 8.91 15.78 30.99
N PRO A 8 9.66 15.15 30.06
CA PRO A 8 9.06 14.36 29.00
C PRO A 8 8.13 13.29 29.58
N ARG A 9 6.90 13.23 29.05
CA ARG A 9 5.91 12.22 29.44
C ARG A 9 6.44 10.83 29.13
N ALA A 10 6.30 9.91 30.07
CA ALA A 10 6.63 8.50 29.84
C ALA A 10 5.73 7.87 28.75
N LEU A 11 6.28 6.93 27.99
CA LEU A 11 5.52 6.14 27.02
C LEU A 11 4.44 5.33 27.73
N THR A 12 3.21 5.38 27.20
CA THR A 12 2.08 4.60 27.70
C THR A 12 1.78 3.41 26.81
N LEU A 13 1.04 2.43 27.34
CA LEU A 13 0.51 1.32 26.53
C LEU A 13 -0.37 1.84 25.39
N ASP A 14 -1.15 2.89 25.64
CA ASP A 14 -1.99 3.52 24.61
C ASP A 14 -1.17 4.09 23.45
N ASP A 15 0.04 4.61 23.71
CA ASP A 15 0.92 5.07 22.64
C ASP A 15 1.34 3.93 21.71
N TYR A 16 1.56 2.74 22.28
CA TYR A 16 1.95 1.55 21.52
C TYR A 16 0.76 0.97 20.75
N LEU A 17 -0.39 0.80 21.40
CA LEU A 17 -1.59 0.20 20.79
C LEU A 17 -2.20 1.07 19.69
N ASN A 18 -2.14 2.39 19.83
CA ASN A 18 -2.60 3.32 18.79
C ASN A 18 -1.57 3.53 17.68
N GLY A 19 -0.35 2.98 17.84
CA GLY A 19 0.71 3.14 16.85
C GLY A 19 1.26 4.56 16.73
N ASN A 20 1.16 5.38 17.78
CA ASN A 20 1.59 6.79 17.79
C ASN A 20 3.06 6.98 17.39
N PHE A 21 3.89 5.95 17.57
CA PHE A 21 5.33 5.95 17.28
C PHE A 21 5.73 4.92 16.21
N GLN A 22 4.82 4.50 15.34
CA GLN A 22 5.17 3.61 14.23
C GLN A 22 5.96 4.36 13.14
N TYR A 23 7.11 3.80 12.78
CA TYR A 23 7.89 4.31 11.66
C TYR A 23 7.24 3.88 10.34
N LYS A 24 7.29 4.76 9.33
CA LYS A 24 6.86 4.42 7.98
C LYS A 24 8.01 3.77 7.24
N THR A 25 7.78 2.60 6.68
CA THR A 25 8.68 1.96 5.73
C THR A 25 8.25 2.24 4.30
N TYR A 26 9.22 2.30 3.40
CA TYR A 26 8.96 2.36 1.97
C TYR A 26 9.65 1.20 1.27
N PHE A 27 8.86 0.32 0.66
CA PHE A 27 9.34 -0.81 -0.12
C PHE A 27 8.81 -0.66 -1.54
N PRO A 28 9.66 -0.25 -2.51
CA PRO A 28 9.25 -0.15 -3.91
C PRO A 28 8.86 -1.54 -4.44
N TYR A 29 7.68 -1.64 -5.07
CA TYR A 29 7.30 -2.87 -5.78
C TYR A 29 7.85 -2.83 -7.21
N TRP A 30 9.07 -3.31 -7.38
CA TRP A 30 9.77 -3.29 -8.67
C TRP A 30 9.05 -4.15 -9.72
N VAL A 31 8.81 -3.55 -10.88
CA VAL A 31 8.19 -4.23 -12.04
C VAL A 31 9.13 -4.28 -13.25
N SER A 32 10.21 -3.51 -13.22
CA SER A 32 11.31 -3.57 -14.19
C SER A 32 12.62 -3.12 -13.53
N GLY A 33 13.70 -2.99 -14.31
CA GLY A 33 14.97 -2.49 -13.80
C GLY A 33 14.97 -1.00 -13.43
N ASN A 34 14.01 -0.22 -13.94
CA ASN A 34 13.92 1.23 -13.72
C ASN A 34 12.51 1.71 -13.35
N GLU A 35 11.56 0.81 -13.14
CA GLU A 35 10.21 1.16 -12.74
C GLU A 35 9.73 0.36 -11.53
N TYR A 36 9.03 1.05 -10.65
CA TYR A 36 8.36 0.43 -9.52
C TYR A 36 6.96 1.01 -9.31
N LEU A 37 6.11 0.22 -8.68
CA LEU A 37 4.79 0.63 -8.23
C LEU A 37 4.83 1.08 -6.77
N HIS A 38 3.99 2.05 -6.44
CA HIS A 38 3.65 2.42 -5.07
C HIS A 38 2.24 3.00 -5.01
N GLN A 39 1.66 3.04 -3.81
CA GLN A 39 0.43 3.80 -3.57
C GLN A 39 0.76 5.21 -3.12
N ASN A 40 0.08 6.20 -3.70
CA ASN A 40 0.16 7.58 -3.24
C ASN A 40 -0.72 7.78 -1.97
N PRO A 41 -0.70 8.96 -1.32
CA PRO A 41 -1.55 9.24 -0.17
C PRO A 41 -3.07 9.19 -0.43
N GLU A 42 -3.48 9.17 -1.69
CA GLU A 42 -4.88 9.07 -2.13
C GLU A 42 -5.30 7.60 -2.41
N ASP A 43 -4.40 6.64 -2.18
CA ASP A 43 -4.50 5.21 -2.46
C ASP A 43 -4.57 4.84 -3.96
N ASP A 44 -4.18 5.75 -4.85
CA ASP A 44 -3.99 5.44 -6.27
C ASP A 44 -2.70 4.64 -6.49
N ILE A 45 -2.72 3.76 -7.48
CA ILE A 45 -1.55 2.98 -7.86
C ILE A 45 -0.75 3.77 -8.90
N ILE A 46 0.49 4.10 -8.54
CA ILE A 46 1.41 4.91 -9.34
C ILE A 46 2.57 4.05 -9.85
N LEU A 47 2.81 4.10 -11.15
CA LEU A 47 4.04 3.62 -11.78
C LEU A 47 5.05 4.77 -11.86
N PHE A 48 6.19 4.59 -11.20
CA PHE A 48 7.27 5.56 -11.19
C PHE A 48 8.46 5.03 -11.98
N ASN A 49 8.94 5.82 -12.94
CA ASN A 49 10.17 5.56 -13.68
C ASN A 49 11.32 6.38 -13.07
N VAL A 50 12.35 5.69 -12.55
CA VAL A 50 13.46 6.32 -11.82
C VAL A 50 14.44 7.05 -12.73
N ASP A 51 14.60 6.62 -13.98
CA ASP A 51 15.55 7.22 -14.93
C ASP A 51 15.01 8.55 -15.46
N MET A 52 13.71 8.59 -15.76
CA MET A 52 13.04 9.77 -16.32
C MET A 52 12.47 10.71 -15.24
N ASN A 53 12.44 10.27 -13.99
CA ASN A 53 11.73 10.94 -12.89
C ASN A 53 10.27 11.24 -13.26
N TYR A 54 9.60 10.25 -13.84
CA TYR A 54 8.26 10.39 -14.40
C TYR A 54 7.30 9.44 -13.68
N LEU A 55 6.10 9.93 -13.38
CA LEU A 55 5.05 9.20 -12.67
C LEU A 55 3.80 9.08 -13.54
N THR A 56 3.19 7.91 -13.52
CA THR A 56 1.94 7.60 -14.24
C THR A 56 0.97 6.95 -13.27
N THR A 57 -0.22 7.52 -13.13
CA THR A 57 -1.32 6.87 -12.41
C THR A 57 -1.87 5.75 -13.28
N ILE A 58 -1.64 4.50 -12.89
CA ILE A 58 -2.10 3.33 -13.66
C ILE A 58 -3.50 2.88 -13.23
N MET A 59 -3.90 3.17 -11.99
CA MET A 59 -5.22 2.86 -11.46
C MET A 59 -5.57 3.81 -10.33
N THR A 60 -6.81 4.28 -10.31
CA THR A 60 -7.31 5.13 -9.22
C THR A 60 -7.83 4.29 -8.05
N ASN A 61 -7.90 4.91 -6.87
CA ASN A 61 -8.48 4.28 -5.68
C ASN A 61 -9.94 3.84 -5.89
N SER A 62 -10.65 4.46 -6.85
CA SER A 62 -12.06 4.19 -7.08
C SER A 62 -12.28 2.78 -7.62
N THR A 63 -11.42 2.33 -8.55
CA THR A 63 -11.43 0.97 -9.11
C THR A 63 -11.11 -0.07 -8.04
N MET A 64 -10.14 0.20 -7.17
CA MET A 64 -9.83 -0.67 -6.03
C MET A 64 -11.02 -0.83 -5.07
N LYS A 65 -11.70 0.29 -4.77
CA LYS A 65 -12.88 0.31 -3.89
C LYS A 65 -14.08 -0.42 -4.50
N GLN A 66 -14.26 -0.38 -5.83
CA GLN A 66 -15.35 -1.10 -6.50
C GLN A 66 -15.34 -2.60 -6.21
N VAL A 67 -14.15 -3.19 -6.07
CA VAL A 67 -13.98 -4.63 -5.78
C VAL A 67 -13.50 -4.91 -4.35
N ASN A 68 -13.51 -3.90 -3.47
CA ASN A 68 -12.99 -3.95 -2.10
C ASN A 68 -11.59 -4.57 -2.02
N ALA A 69 -10.70 -4.21 -2.95
CA ALA A 69 -9.34 -4.71 -2.99
C ALA A 69 -8.45 -3.99 -1.98
N SER A 70 -7.61 -4.76 -1.29
CA SER A 70 -6.62 -4.28 -0.31
C SER A 70 -5.18 -4.43 -0.78
N ASN A 71 -4.96 -5.19 -1.85
CA ASN A 71 -3.62 -5.42 -2.41
C ASN A 71 -3.71 -5.62 -3.93
N TYR A 72 -2.58 -5.57 -4.63
CA TYR A 72 -2.52 -5.72 -6.08
C TYR A 72 -1.23 -6.41 -6.55
N VAL A 73 -1.29 -7.02 -7.72
CA VAL A 73 -0.13 -7.60 -8.42
C VAL A 73 -0.23 -7.28 -9.90
N MET A 74 0.79 -6.66 -10.46
CA MET A 74 0.89 -6.35 -11.90
C MET A 74 1.46 -7.54 -12.68
N SER A 75 0.90 -7.81 -13.87
CA SER A 75 1.45 -8.79 -14.81
C SER A 75 2.81 -8.35 -15.37
N SER A 76 3.66 -9.29 -15.77
CA SER A 76 5.01 -8.97 -16.26
C SER A 76 5.02 -8.11 -17.54
N ASP A 77 3.98 -8.24 -18.36
CA ASP A 77 3.76 -7.46 -19.58
C ASP A 77 3.06 -6.11 -19.33
N LYS A 78 2.64 -5.85 -18.09
CA LYS A 78 1.94 -4.64 -17.64
C LYS A 78 0.60 -4.38 -18.34
N TYR A 79 0.00 -5.39 -18.97
CA TYR A 79 -1.34 -5.27 -19.55
C TYR A 79 -2.45 -5.51 -18.54
N PHE A 80 -2.15 -6.25 -17.47
CA PHE A 80 -3.13 -6.61 -16.46
C PHE A 80 -2.64 -6.29 -15.06
N ILE A 81 -3.60 -6.04 -14.18
CA ILE A 81 -3.37 -5.98 -12.74
C ILE A 81 -4.43 -6.82 -12.03
N ALA A 82 -3.96 -7.72 -11.17
CA ALA A 82 -4.83 -8.55 -10.33
C ALA A 82 -5.05 -7.81 -9.00
N LEU A 83 -6.31 -7.56 -8.68
CA LEU A 83 -6.75 -6.89 -7.47
C LEU A 83 -7.17 -7.95 -6.45
N GLU A 84 -6.52 -7.95 -5.29
CA GLU A 84 -6.75 -8.93 -4.23
C GLU A 84 -7.75 -8.39 -3.20
N SER A 85 -8.83 -9.13 -2.99
CA SER A 85 -9.87 -8.84 -1.98
C SER A 85 -10.20 -10.07 -1.15
N ASN A 86 -11.05 -9.92 -0.13
CA ASN A 86 -11.49 -11.02 0.75
C ASN A 86 -10.33 -11.82 1.39
N TYR A 87 -9.27 -11.11 1.83
CA TYR A 87 -8.12 -11.71 2.50
C TYR A 87 -8.55 -12.45 3.78
N SER A 88 -8.18 -13.73 3.89
CA SER A 88 -8.38 -14.54 5.09
C SER A 88 -7.12 -15.30 5.47
N LYS A 89 -6.61 -15.01 6.67
CA LYS A 89 -5.35 -15.56 7.20
C LYS A 89 -5.51 -17.03 7.61
N LEU A 90 -4.53 -17.87 7.24
CA LEU A 90 -4.45 -19.26 7.71
C LEU A 90 -3.22 -19.51 8.59
N TRP A 91 -2.02 -19.26 8.05
CA TRP A 91 -0.74 -19.45 8.74
C TRP A 91 0.19 -18.26 8.47
N ARG A 92 1.40 -18.25 9.04
CA ARG A 92 2.35 -17.12 8.94
C ARG A 92 2.47 -16.53 7.53
N TYR A 93 2.51 -17.36 6.49
CA TYR A 93 2.58 -16.94 5.09
C TYR A 93 1.46 -17.52 4.21
N SER A 94 0.49 -18.22 4.79
CA SER A 94 -0.62 -18.83 4.05
C SER A 94 -1.91 -18.07 4.29
N TYR A 95 -2.67 -17.85 3.23
CA TYR A 95 -3.95 -17.15 3.24
C TYR A 95 -4.79 -17.56 2.03
N THR A 96 -6.07 -17.22 2.04
CA THR A 96 -6.95 -17.26 0.88
C THR A 96 -7.39 -15.84 0.51
N ALA A 97 -7.64 -15.59 -0.77
CA ALA A 97 -8.16 -14.32 -1.26
C ALA A 97 -8.99 -14.53 -2.54
N SER A 98 -9.79 -13.54 -2.89
CA SER A 98 -10.45 -13.42 -4.19
C SER A 98 -9.63 -12.49 -5.08
N TYR A 99 -9.60 -12.77 -6.38
CA TYR A 99 -8.84 -11.97 -7.35
C TYR A 99 -9.75 -11.47 -8.46
N HIS A 100 -9.65 -10.16 -8.75
CA HIS A 100 -10.28 -9.53 -9.91
C HIS A 100 -9.19 -9.06 -10.86
N ILE A 101 -9.18 -9.56 -12.10
CA ILE A 101 -8.19 -9.18 -13.11
C ILE A 101 -8.73 -7.99 -13.88
N TYR A 102 -7.96 -6.91 -13.92
CA TYR A 102 -8.29 -5.67 -14.61
C TYR A 102 -7.37 -5.46 -15.82
N ASP A 103 -7.95 -5.09 -16.95
CA ASP A 103 -7.23 -4.75 -18.19
C ASP A 103 -6.86 -3.27 -18.17
N LEU A 104 -5.57 -2.95 -18.18
CA LEU A 104 -5.08 -1.58 -18.08
C LEU A 104 -5.19 -0.79 -19.40
N ILE A 105 -5.47 -1.45 -20.53
CA ILE A 105 -5.62 -0.81 -21.84
C ILE A 105 -7.08 -0.44 -22.09
N TYR A 106 -8.01 -1.37 -21.83
CA TYR A 106 -9.42 -1.21 -22.19
C TYR A 106 -10.31 -0.77 -21.04
N GLY A 107 -9.88 -1.05 -19.80
CA GLY A 107 -10.56 -0.62 -18.58
C GLY A 107 -11.83 -1.37 -18.22
#